data_AF-A0A368G4B3-F1
#
_entry.id   AF-A0A368G4B3-F1
#
_cell.length_a   1.000
_cell.length_b   1.000
_cell.length_c   1.000
_cell.angle_alpha   90.00
_cell.angle_beta   90.00
_cell.angle_gamma   90.00
#
_symmetry.space_group_name_H-M   'P 1'
#
loop_
_entity.id
_entity.type
_entity.pdbx_description
1 polymer ?
#
loop_
_entity_poly.entity_id
_entity_poly.type
_entity_poly.pdbx_seq_one_letter_code
_entity_poly.pdbx_strand_id
1 'polypeptide(L)'
;MLTDEEIGDFVTLLKTLGDTSLDKEKRVEKIMSILERDDGKPAHKTVEALVELSDYEWKSINAATPKVKDVYSKTYDLLVDPKLYKMDTDKQKEEVAKLYNTLSEAEKKELEELKDRTMKKANELGIINLVGLLNR
;
A
#
# COMPACT_ATOMS: atom_id res chain seq x y z
N MET A 1 8.41 -12.91 13.23
CA MET A 1 9.01 -12.78 11.88
C MET A 1 8.00 -13.44 10.97
N LEU A 2 7.57 -12.77 9.89
CA LEU A 2 6.53 -13.30 9.01
C LEU A 2 7.03 -14.58 8.31
N THR A 3 6.13 -15.53 8.08
CA THR A 3 6.40 -16.73 7.28
C THR A 3 6.51 -16.38 5.79
N ASP A 4 7.11 -17.27 5.00
CA ASP A 4 7.19 -17.09 3.54
C ASP A 4 5.80 -17.02 2.89
N GLU A 5 4.81 -17.72 3.47
CA GLU A 5 3.42 -17.68 3.02
C GLU A 5 2.77 -16.33 3.33
N GLU A 6 2.88 -15.83 4.56
CA GLU A 6 2.38 -14.51 4.98
C GLU A 6 3.00 -13.37 4.14
N ILE A 7 4.31 -13.44 3.87
CA ILE A 7 5.00 -12.47 2.99
C ILE A 7 4.45 -12.57 1.56
N GLY A 8 4.24 -13.78 1.05
CA GLY A 8 3.70 -14.01 -0.29
C GLY A 8 2.29 -13.46 -0.47
N ASP A 9 1.42 -13.72 0.50
CA ASP A 9 0.03 -13.24 0.49
C ASP A 9 -0.01 -11.71 0.62
N PHE A 10 0.81 -11.12 1.50
CA PHE A 10 0.89 -9.66 1.63
C PHE A 10 1.38 -8.97 0.35
N VAL A 11 2.45 -9.48 -0.26
CA VAL A 11 2.96 -8.94 -1.54
C VAL A 11 1.92 -9.09 -2.65
N THR A 12 1.19 -10.20 -2.69
CA THR A 12 0.14 -10.44 -3.70
C THR A 12 -1.05 -9.49 -3.50
N LEU A 13 -1.43 -9.22 -2.24
CA LEU A 13 -2.45 -8.23 -1.91
C LEU A 13 -2.04 -6.84 -2.41
N LEU A 14 -0.82 -6.40 -2.09
CA LEU A 14 -0.33 -5.09 -2.53
C LEU A 14 -0.37 -4.99 -4.04
N LYS A 15 0.23 -5.95 -4.77
CA LYS A 15 0.21 -5.98 -6.25
C LYS A 15 -1.20 -5.92 -6.81
N THR A 16 -2.14 -6.63 -6.21
CA THR A 16 -3.54 -6.65 -6.66
C THR A 16 -4.22 -5.30 -6.47
N LEU A 17 -3.97 -4.61 -5.35
CA LEU A 17 -4.48 -3.25 -5.15
C LEU A 17 -4.02 -2.29 -6.27
N GLY A 18 -2.74 -2.37 -6.65
CA GLY A 18 -2.13 -1.53 -7.68
C GLY A 18 -2.38 -1.96 -9.12
N ASP A 19 -2.98 -3.13 -9.37
CA ASP A 19 -3.20 -3.67 -10.72
C ASP A 19 -4.40 -3.00 -11.40
N THR A 20 -4.18 -1.80 -11.91
CA THR A 20 -5.18 -1.01 -12.65
C THR A 20 -5.58 -1.62 -14.01
N SER A 21 -4.94 -2.71 -14.46
CA SER A 21 -5.40 -3.46 -15.63
C SER A 21 -6.65 -4.30 -15.34
N LEU A 22 -6.92 -4.57 -14.05
CA LEU A 22 -8.12 -5.25 -13.58
C LEU A 22 -9.19 -4.23 -13.20
N ASP A 23 -10.44 -4.58 -13.50
CA ASP A 23 -11.58 -3.86 -12.93
C ASP A 23 -11.63 -4.01 -11.40
N LYS A 24 -12.39 -3.12 -10.76
CA LYS A 24 -12.50 -3.06 -9.29
C LYS A 24 -13.01 -4.38 -8.70
N GLU A 25 -14.03 -4.98 -9.32
CA GLU A 25 -14.68 -6.20 -8.83
C GLU A 25 -13.69 -7.37 -8.80
N LYS A 26 -12.92 -7.59 -9.88
CA LYS A 26 -11.88 -8.62 -9.92
C LYS A 26 -10.76 -8.39 -8.91
N ARG A 27 -10.40 -7.13 -8.64
CA ARG A 27 -9.42 -6.83 -7.57
C ARG A 27 -9.98 -7.19 -6.20
N VAL A 28 -11.25 -6.86 -5.94
CA VAL A 28 -11.93 -7.22 -4.69
C VAL A 28 -12.00 -8.74 -4.52
N GLU A 29 -12.46 -9.48 -5.53
CA GLU A 29 -12.52 -10.94 -5.49
C GLU A 29 -11.17 -11.58 -5.17
N LYS A 30 -10.11 -11.14 -5.86
CA LYS A 30 -8.76 -11.64 -5.62
C LYS A 30 -8.26 -11.34 -4.22
N ILE A 31 -8.46 -10.11 -3.73
CA ILE A 31 -8.03 -9.73 -2.37
C ILE A 31 -8.82 -10.51 -1.32
N MET A 32 -10.13 -10.70 -1.52
CA MET A 32 -10.94 -11.55 -0.66
C MET A 32 -10.37 -12.97 -0.60
N SER A 33 -10.06 -13.60 -1.75
CA SER A 33 -9.48 -14.96 -1.76
C SER A 33 -8.12 -15.06 -1.06
N ILE A 34 -7.30 -14.01 -1.11
CA ILE A 34 -6.03 -13.95 -0.36
C ILE A 34 -6.32 -13.92 1.15
N LEU A 35 -7.21 -13.03 1.57
CA LEU A 35 -7.54 -12.81 2.99
C LEU A 35 -8.42 -13.92 3.60
N GLU A 36 -9.04 -14.77 2.79
CA GLU A 36 -9.77 -15.96 3.25
C GLU A 36 -8.87 -17.07 3.80
N ARG A 37 -7.55 -16.98 3.57
CA ARG A 37 -6.55 -17.93 4.09
C ARG A 37 -6.21 -17.67 5.56
N ASP A 38 -6.59 -16.50 6.09
CA ASP A 38 -6.38 -16.10 7.48
C ASP A 38 -7.65 -16.25 8.34
N ASP A 39 -7.48 -16.36 9.66
CA ASP A 39 -8.53 -16.66 10.65
C ASP A 39 -9.59 -15.53 10.84
N GLY A 40 -9.58 -14.50 9.99
CA GLY A 40 -10.44 -13.34 10.08
C GLY A 40 -10.85 -12.82 8.72
N LYS A 41 -11.95 -13.36 8.16
CA LYS A 41 -12.50 -12.88 6.89
C LYS A 41 -12.93 -11.42 7.02
N PRO A 42 -12.33 -10.48 6.27
CA PRO A 42 -12.82 -9.12 6.24
C PRO A 42 -14.21 -9.10 5.59
N ALA A 43 -15.04 -8.13 5.97
CA ALA A 43 -16.28 -7.90 5.26
C ALA A 43 -15.98 -7.47 3.82
N HIS A 44 -16.75 -7.92 2.83
CA HIS A 44 -16.61 -7.53 1.42
C HIS A 44 -16.50 -6.00 1.25
N LYS A 45 -17.36 -5.26 1.95
CA LYS A 45 -17.34 -3.79 2.02
C LYS A 45 -15.97 -3.21 2.43
N THR A 46 -15.27 -3.88 3.34
CA THR A 46 -13.93 -3.44 3.78
C THR A 46 -12.92 -3.59 2.65
N VAL A 47 -13.00 -4.66 1.86
CA VAL A 47 -12.12 -4.86 0.71
C VAL A 47 -12.45 -3.90 -0.44
N GLU A 48 -13.74 -3.65 -0.71
CA GLU A 48 -14.16 -2.61 -1.66
C GLU A 48 -13.59 -1.23 -1.27
N ALA A 49 -13.67 -0.88 0.01
CA ALA A 49 -13.10 0.36 0.52
C ALA A 49 -11.58 0.43 0.35
N LEU A 50 -10.85 -0.68 0.56
CA LEU A 50 -9.40 -0.74 0.32
C LEU A 50 -9.05 -0.52 -1.16
N VAL A 51 -9.79 -1.15 -2.08
CA VAL A 51 -9.60 -0.95 -3.51
C VAL A 51 -9.92 0.49 -3.92
N GLU A 52 -11.00 1.08 -3.39
CA GLU A 52 -11.32 2.48 -3.64
C GLU A 52 -10.24 3.44 -3.11
N LEU A 53 -9.71 3.17 -1.91
CA LEU A 53 -8.62 3.96 -1.34
C LEU A 53 -7.36 3.87 -2.22
N SER A 54 -7.00 2.68 -2.69
CA SER A 54 -5.85 2.49 -3.57
C SER A 54 -6.01 3.25 -4.88
N ASP A 55 -7.20 3.22 -5.51
CA ASP A 55 -7.47 4.00 -6.72
C ASP A 55 -7.34 5.52 -6.47
N TYR A 56 -7.82 6.00 -5.33
CA TYR A 56 -7.68 7.39 -4.94
C TYR A 56 -6.21 7.79 -4.74
N GLU A 57 -5.44 6.95 -4.04
CA GLU A 57 -4.02 7.15 -3.80
C GLU A 57 -3.24 7.20 -5.12
N TRP A 58 -3.40 6.20 -5.98
CA TRP A 58 -2.74 6.16 -7.29
C TRP A 58 -3.12 7.33 -8.19
N LYS A 59 -4.38 7.79 -8.16
CA LYS A 59 -4.79 9.00 -8.88
C LYS A 59 -4.05 10.24 -8.35
N SER A 60 -3.90 10.34 -7.03
CA SER A 60 -3.22 11.46 -6.38
C SER A 60 -1.72 11.47 -6.69
N ILE A 61 -1.06 10.31 -6.64
CA ILE A 61 0.35 10.14 -7.01
C ILE A 61 0.58 10.45 -8.49
N ASN A 62 -0.33 10.05 -9.37
CA ASN A 62 -0.22 10.34 -10.80
C ASN A 62 -0.36 11.83 -11.14
N ALA A 63 -0.97 12.62 -10.26
CA ALA A 63 -1.09 14.06 -10.38
C ALA A 63 0.03 14.84 -9.66
N ALA A 64 0.89 14.15 -8.91
CA ALA A 64 2.00 14.75 -8.17
C ALA A 64 3.14 15.20 -9.10
N THR A 65 4.13 15.90 -8.54
CA THR A 65 5.36 16.23 -9.26
C THR A 65 6.08 14.97 -9.77
N PRO A 66 6.80 15.05 -10.91
CA PRO A 66 7.48 13.87 -11.48
C PRO A 66 8.42 13.16 -10.51
N LYS A 67 9.11 13.92 -9.66
CA LYS A 67 10.06 13.38 -8.67
C LYS A 67 9.35 12.66 -7.52
N VAL A 68 8.26 13.22 -7.01
CA VAL A 68 7.42 12.56 -6.00
C VAL A 68 6.82 11.28 -6.55
N LYS A 69 6.28 11.31 -7.77
CA LYS A 69 5.75 10.12 -8.45
C LYS A 69 6.81 9.02 -8.63
N ASP A 70 8.01 9.37 -9.08
CA ASP A 70 9.14 8.43 -9.24
C ASP A 70 9.54 7.77 -7.91
N VAL A 71 9.70 8.57 -6.85
CA VAL A 71 10.08 8.06 -5.53
C VAL A 71 8.99 7.19 -4.92
N TYR A 72 7.72 7.59 -5.04
CA TYR A 72 6.59 6.78 -4.58
C TYR A 72 6.54 5.43 -5.32
N SER A 73 6.68 5.45 -6.65
CA SER A 73 6.65 4.22 -7.47
C SER A 73 7.79 3.27 -7.08
N LYS A 74 9.02 3.77 -6.91
CA LYS A 74 10.16 2.97 -6.44
C LYS A 74 9.97 2.41 -5.04
N THR A 75 9.34 3.19 -4.16
CA THR A 75 9.02 2.72 -2.80
C THR A 75 7.99 1.59 -2.86
N TYR A 76 6.99 1.71 -3.73
CA TYR A 76 6.02 0.67 -3.96
C TYR A 76 6.63 -0.59 -4.58
N ASP A 77 7.52 -0.46 -5.57
CA ASP A 77 8.30 -1.57 -6.14
C ASP A 77 9.10 -2.32 -5.07
N LEU A 78 9.69 -1.58 -4.11
CA LEU A 78 10.39 -2.15 -2.97
C LEU A 78 9.44 -2.90 -2.01
N LEU A 79 8.26 -2.34 -1.72
CA LEU A 79 7.24 -2.97 -0.88
C LEU A 79 6.64 -4.24 -1.51
N VAL A 80 6.65 -4.37 -2.83
CA VAL A 80 6.18 -5.59 -3.51
C VAL A 80 7.31 -6.60 -3.82
N ASP A 81 8.54 -6.33 -3.35
CA ASP A 81 9.65 -7.29 -3.36
C ASP A 81 9.66 -8.09 -2.04
N PRO A 82 9.38 -9.41 -2.06
CA PRO A 82 9.38 -10.23 -0.85
C PRO A 82 10.74 -10.24 -0.12
N LYS A 83 11.85 -9.92 -0.80
CA LYS A 83 13.17 -9.83 -0.17
C LYS A 83 13.24 -8.75 0.90
N LEU A 84 12.46 -7.68 0.78
CA LEU A 84 12.42 -6.61 1.79
C LEU A 84 12.03 -7.19 3.15
N TYR A 85 10.97 -8.00 3.20
CA TYR A 85 10.44 -8.58 4.44
C TYR A 85 11.32 -9.67 5.05
N LYS A 86 12.31 -10.17 4.29
CA LYS A 86 13.34 -11.10 4.78
C LYS A 86 14.52 -10.39 5.45
N MET A 87 14.57 -9.06 5.36
CA MET A 87 15.57 -8.25 6.07
C MET A 87 15.10 -7.89 7.47
N ASP A 88 16.05 -7.58 8.36
CA ASP A 88 15.73 -6.99 9.66
C ASP A 88 15.04 -5.63 9.50
N THR A 89 14.15 -5.29 10.44
CA THR A 89 13.32 -4.06 10.38
C THR A 89 14.13 -2.78 10.17
N ASP A 90 15.33 -2.69 10.74
CA ASP A 90 16.17 -1.50 10.58
C ASP A 90 16.71 -1.37 9.15
N LYS A 91 17.08 -2.48 8.50
CA LYS A 91 17.47 -2.49 7.09
C LYS A 91 16.31 -2.13 6.18
N GLN A 92 15.10 -2.61 6.48
CA GLN A 92 13.91 -2.22 5.72
C GLN A 92 13.69 -0.69 5.76
N LYS A 93 13.78 -0.10 6.95
CA LYS A 93 13.69 1.36 7.13
C LYS A 93 14.79 2.09 6.38
N GLU A 94 16.02 1.58 6.39
CA GLU A 94 17.14 2.17 5.64
C GLU A 94 16.90 2.16 4.13
N GLU A 95 16.42 1.05 3.55
CA GLU A 95 16.11 0.99 2.11
C GLU A 95 15.02 2.00 1.70
N VAL A 96 13.96 2.13 2.51
CA VAL A 96 12.92 3.15 2.28
C VAL A 96 13.47 4.57 2.48
N ALA A 97 14.28 4.79 3.51
CA ALA A 97 14.87 6.09 3.80
C ALA A 97 15.82 6.57 2.69
N LYS A 98 16.56 5.65 2.03
CA LYS A 98 17.39 5.99 0.86
C LYS A 98 16.57 6.65 -0.24
N LEU A 99 15.36 6.18 -0.51
CA LEU A 99 14.47 6.75 -1.52
C LEU A 99 13.91 8.10 -1.07
N TYR A 100 13.40 8.18 0.16
CA TYR A 100 12.83 9.40 0.75
C TYR A 100 13.84 10.55 0.82
N ASN A 101 15.10 10.25 1.16
CA ASN A 101 16.16 11.24 1.28
C ASN A 101 16.61 11.82 -0.08
N THR A 102 16.15 11.28 -1.21
CA THR A 102 16.38 11.89 -2.52
C THR A 102 15.45 13.07 -2.83
N LEU A 103 14.47 13.33 -1.96
CA LEU A 103 13.49 14.41 -2.10
C LEU A 103 14.00 15.70 -1.44
N SER A 104 13.71 16.82 -2.09
CA SER A 104 13.78 18.15 -1.49
C SER A 104 12.71 18.34 -0.41
N GLU A 105 12.86 19.37 0.42
CA GLU A 105 11.88 19.70 1.45
C GLU A 105 10.49 20.03 0.87
N ALA A 106 10.43 20.65 -0.32
CA ALA A 106 9.16 20.91 -0.99
C ALA A 106 8.47 19.61 -1.44
N GLU A 107 9.22 18.65 -1.96
CA GLU A 107 8.69 17.35 -2.41
C GLU A 107 8.31 16.44 -1.23
N LYS A 108 9.06 16.51 -0.13
CA LYS A 108 8.68 15.84 1.13
C LYS A 108 7.35 16.38 1.66
N LYS A 109 7.18 17.71 1.65
CA LYS A 109 5.92 18.34 2.03
C LYS A 109 4.77 17.92 1.12
N GLU A 110 5.00 17.82 -0.19
CA GLU A 110 3.98 17.32 -1.13
C GLU A 110 3.56 15.88 -0.80
N LEU A 111 4.51 15.00 -0.44
CA LEU A 111 4.21 13.63 0.03
C LEU A 111 3.43 13.62 1.34
N GLU A 112 3.76 14.49 2.30
CA GLU A 112 3.00 14.62 3.55
C GLU A 112 1.55 15.04 3.27
N GLU A 113 1.33 16.02 2.39
CA GLU A 113 -0.02 16.45 2.00
C GLU A 113 -0.78 15.32 1.27
N LEU A 114 -0.11 14.53 0.44
CA LEU A 114 -0.68 13.34 -0.20
C LEU A 114 -1.11 12.29 0.82
N LYS A 115 -0.26 12.03 1.82
CA LYS A 115 -0.57 11.13 2.93
C LYS A 115 -1.77 11.62 3.72
N ASP A 116 -1.82 12.90 4.07
CA ASP A 116 -2.94 13.48 4.82
C ASP A 116 -4.28 13.36 4.06
N ARG A 117 -4.26 13.64 2.75
CA ARG A 117 -5.43 13.44 1.89
C ARG A 117 -5.87 11.99 1.83
N THR A 118 -4.93 11.06 1.72
CA THR A 118 -5.20 9.62 1.68
C THR A 118 -5.76 9.13 3.02
N MET A 119 -5.21 9.58 4.15
CA MET A 119 -5.74 9.28 5.48
C MET A 119 -7.15 9.84 5.69
N LYS A 120 -7.42 11.06 5.20
CA LYS A 120 -8.77 11.62 5.21
C LYS A 120 -9.75 10.76 4.40
N LYS A 121 -9.36 10.35 3.19
CA LYS A 121 -10.18 9.46 2.35
C LYS A 121 -10.41 8.09 3.01
N ALA A 122 -9.39 7.53 3.66
CA ALA A 122 -9.52 6.28 4.42
C ALA A 122 -10.57 6.40 5.53
N ASN A 123 -10.56 7.50 6.28
CA ASN A 123 -11.57 7.79 7.31
C ASN A 123 -12.98 7.94 6.72
N GLU A 124 -13.12 8.65 5.59
CA GLU A 124 -14.40 8.80 4.87
C GLU A 124 -14.97 7.45 4.40
N LEU A 125 -14.08 6.50 4.05
CA LEU A 125 -14.45 5.14 3.65
C LEU A 125 -14.70 4.21 4.85
N GLY A 126 -14.55 4.69 6.09
CA GLY A 126 -14.73 3.90 7.30
C GLY A 126 -13.57 2.94 7.59
N ILE A 127 -12.40 3.17 7.01
CA ILE A 127 -11.17 2.40 7.27
C ILE A 127 -10.49 3.01 8.49
N ILE A 128 -10.93 2.60 9.69
CA ILE A 128 -10.53 3.22 10.98
C ILE A 128 -9.11 2.82 11.41
N ASN A 129 -8.55 1.72 10.86
CA ASN A 129 -7.21 1.26 11.22
C ASN A 129 -6.50 0.49 10.09
N LEU A 130 -5.94 1.22 9.11
CA LEU A 130 -5.06 0.65 8.07
C LEU A 130 -3.89 -0.15 8.68
N VAL A 131 -3.35 0.33 9.80
CA VAL A 131 -2.20 -0.28 10.49
C VAL A 131 -2.60 -1.58 11.21
N GLY A 132 -3.86 -1.71 11.66
CA GLY A 132 -4.37 -2.89 12.35
C GLY A 132 -4.77 -4.05 11.43
N LEU A 133 -5.07 -3.78 10.16
CA LEU A 133 -5.26 -4.80 9.12
C LEU A 133 -3.92 -5.45 8.70
N LEU A 134 -2.80 -4.79 8.98
CA LEU A 134 -1.45 -5.20 8.59
C LEU A 134 -0.60 -5.77 9.75
N ASN A 135 -1.16 -5.79 10.96
CA ASN A 135 -0.48 -6.25 12.19
C ASN A 135 -1.29 -7.33 12.94
N ARG A 136 -2.17 -8.06 12.24
CA ARG A 136 -2.80 -9.27 12.77
C ARG A 136 -2.09 -10.49 12.25
#